data_AF-A0A7W1XUZ2-F1
#
_entry.id   AF-A0A7W1XUZ2-F1
#
_cell.length_a   1.000
_cell.length_b   1.000
_cell.length_c   1.000
_cell.angle_alpha   90.00
_cell.angle_beta   90.00
_cell.angle_gamma   90.00
#
_symmetry.space_group_name_H-M   'P 1'
#
loop_
_entity.id
_entity.type
_entity.pdbx_description
1 polymer ?
#
loop_
_entity_poly.entity_id
_entity_poly.type
_entity_poly.pdbx_seq_one_letter_code
_entity_poly.pdbx_strand_id
1 'polypeptide(L)'
;MIFITAGIFYAGYSGTNYLLQSKLVNTSTEADTKADTKLAEAGSGQSEANDWLVVAREHRPEKGDHFADLIIPKLQAKMPVVEGTHEDELEKGVGHYAESVLPGEPDNTVLSGHRDTVFRKVGQLKPGDRLLVQTNYGKFEYIITRTWITTPDDRTVIVPHKKPVLTLTTCYPFTYVGPAPERYIIQAEQMKRIE
;
A
#
# COMPACT_ATOMS: atom_id res chain seq x y z
N MET A 1 36.89 -44.01 -28.09
CA MET A 1 36.54 -42.57 -28.13
C MET A 1 35.05 -42.47 -27.82
N ILE A 2 34.65 -42.54 -26.56
CA ILE A 2 34.27 -41.42 -25.66
C ILE A 2 33.23 -40.48 -26.30
N PHE A 3 31.97 -40.68 -25.89
CA PHE A 3 30.84 -39.75 -25.99
C PHE A 3 31.07 -38.57 -25.04
N ILE A 4 30.86 -37.32 -25.48
CA ILE A 4 30.19 -36.26 -24.70
C ILE A 4 29.52 -35.27 -25.68
N THR A 5 28.20 -35.30 -25.71
CA THR A 5 27.32 -34.22 -26.13
C THR A 5 27.05 -33.33 -24.91
N ALA A 6 27.31 -32.02 -24.97
CA ALA A 6 26.59 -30.99 -24.20
C ALA A 6 27.11 -29.61 -24.61
N GLY A 7 26.22 -28.76 -25.11
CA GLY A 7 26.51 -27.37 -25.46
C GLY A 7 25.22 -26.68 -25.89
N ILE A 8 24.27 -26.63 -24.97
CA ILE A 8 22.95 -26.03 -25.15
C ILE A 8 23.10 -24.52 -25.38
N PHE A 9 22.54 -24.10 -26.50
CA PHE A 9 22.13 -22.76 -26.89
C PHE A 9 21.51 -21.99 -25.72
N TYR A 10 22.14 -20.89 -25.29
CA TYR A 10 21.48 -19.87 -24.47
C TYR A 10 21.93 -18.49 -24.93
N ALA A 11 21.31 -18.00 -26.01
CA ALA A 11 21.36 -16.61 -26.39
C ALA A 11 20.14 -16.29 -27.26
N GLY A 12 19.24 -15.45 -26.74
CA GLY A 12 18.25 -14.75 -27.56
C GLY A 12 16.81 -14.91 -27.12
N TYR A 13 16.40 -14.17 -26.08
CA TYR A 13 15.05 -13.58 -26.06
C TYR A 13 14.94 -12.44 -25.06
N SER A 14 15.53 -11.28 -25.37
CA SER A 14 15.11 -10.01 -24.74
C SER A 14 15.07 -8.92 -25.81
N GLY A 15 13.89 -8.62 -26.36
CA GLY A 15 13.77 -7.46 -27.26
C GLY A 15 12.64 -7.41 -28.27
N THR A 16 11.46 -8.00 -28.04
CA THR A 16 10.36 -7.92 -29.03
C THR A 16 8.95 -7.64 -28.50
N ASN A 17 8.76 -7.34 -27.21
CA ASN A 17 7.40 -7.11 -26.67
C ASN A 17 6.98 -5.66 -26.44
N TYR A 18 7.70 -4.67 -27.00
CA TYR A 18 7.32 -3.25 -26.86
C TYR A 18 6.71 -2.61 -28.12
N LEU A 19 6.66 -3.33 -29.25
CA LEU A 19 6.20 -2.77 -30.53
C LEU A 19 4.88 -3.35 -31.07
N LEU A 20 4.22 -4.24 -30.32
CA LEU A 20 2.90 -4.78 -30.71
C LEU A 20 1.71 -4.03 -30.08
N GLN A 21 1.93 -3.18 -29.07
CA GLN A 21 0.81 -2.54 -28.36
C GLN A 21 0.35 -1.20 -28.96
N SER A 22 1.14 -0.57 -29.84
CA SER A 22 0.78 0.71 -30.47
C SER A 22 -0.10 0.57 -31.72
N LYS A 23 -0.29 -0.65 -32.25
CA LYS A 23 -1.14 -0.91 -33.43
C LYS A 23 -2.58 -1.31 -33.12
N LEU A 24 -2.97 -1.45 -31.86
CA LEU A 24 -4.35 -1.79 -31.47
C LEU A 24 -5.15 -0.60 -30.88
N VAL A 25 -4.52 0.56 -30.67
CA VAL A 25 -5.16 1.73 -30.05
C VAL A 25 -5.69 2.75 -31.08
N ASN A 26 -5.34 2.64 -32.36
CA ASN A 26 -5.78 3.57 -33.40
C ASN A 26 -6.47 2.84 -34.55
N THR A 27 -7.67 2.32 -34.33
CA THR A 27 -8.69 2.09 -35.37
C THR A 27 -10.02 1.79 -34.68
N SER A 28 -11.09 2.41 -35.18
CA SER A 28 -12.51 2.27 -34.81
C SER A 28 -13.06 3.24 -33.75
N THR A 29 -13.03 4.54 -34.08
CA THR A 29 -14.21 5.40 -33.89
C THR A 29 -15.08 5.32 -35.15
N GLU A 30 -16.40 5.39 -34.94
CA GLU A 30 -17.51 5.58 -35.91
C GLU A 30 -18.09 4.34 -36.61
N ALA A 31 -19.19 3.80 -36.06
CA ALA A 31 -20.50 3.78 -36.74
C ALA A 31 -21.59 3.14 -35.84
N ASP A 32 -22.66 3.90 -35.61
CA ASP A 32 -23.92 3.54 -34.97
C ASP A 32 -24.62 2.32 -35.59
N THR A 33 -25.34 1.53 -34.77
CA THR A 33 -26.81 1.33 -34.85
C THR A 33 -27.23 -0.02 -34.22
N LYS A 34 -28.01 0.08 -33.13
CA LYS A 34 -29.04 -0.85 -32.61
C LYS A 34 -28.87 -2.36 -32.81
N ALA A 35 -28.69 -3.08 -31.69
CA ALA A 35 -29.41 -4.33 -31.42
C ALA A 35 -29.46 -4.59 -29.91
N ASP A 36 -30.68 -4.76 -29.42
CA ASP A 36 -31.04 -4.98 -28.04
C ASP A 36 -30.59 -6.35 -27.49
N THR A 37 -30.48 -6.41 -26.16
CA THR A 37 -30.75 -7.57 -25.29
C THR A 37 -29.56 -8.45 -24.86
N LYS A 38 -29.43 -8.56 -23.53
CA LYS A 38 -28.82 -9.65 -22.72
C LYS A 38 -27.29 -9.80 -22.76
N LEU A 39 -26.65 -9.32 -21.68
CA LEU A 39 -25.83 -10.17 -20.80
C LEU A 39 -25.61 -9.44 -19.45
N ALA A 40 -26.66 -9.40 -18.64
CA ALA A 40 -26.46 -9.53 -17.20
C ALA A 40 -26.23 -11.03 -16.94
N GLU A 41 -25.30 -11.33 -16.02
CA GLU A 41 -24.87 -12.66 -15.56
C GLU A 41 -23.78 -13.38 -16.39
N ALA A 42 -22.52 -13.19 -15.99
CA ALA A 42 -21.45 -14.20 -15.93
C ALA A 42 -20.17 -13.52 -15.35
N GLY A 43 -19.53 -13.96 -14.27
CA GLY A 43 -19.72 -15.21 -13.54
C GLY A 43 -19.15 -15.13 -12.13
N SER A 44 -19.92 -15.75 -11.24
CA SER A 44 -19.42 -16.44 -10.06
C SER A 44 -18.41 -17.51 -10.50
N GLY A 45 -17.13 -17.22 -10.36
CA GLY A 45 -16.06 -18.21 -10.35
C GLY A 45 -15.57 -18.33 -8.92
N GLN A 46 -15.80 -19.48 -8.30
CA GLN A 46 -15.33 -19.80 -6.95
C GLN A 46 -13.83 -19.54 -6.85
N SER A 47 -13.46 -18.58 -6.01
CA SER A 47 -12.11 -18.44 -5.49
C SER A 47 -12.20 -18.83 -4.03
N GLU A 48 -11.39 -19.80 -3.61
CA GLU A 48 -10.99 -19.97 -2.22
C GLU A 48 -10.19 -18.71 -1.83
N ALA A 49 -10.90 -17.59 -1.67
CA ALA A 49 -10.38 -16.24 -1.75
C ALA A 49 -10.32 -15.63 -0.36
N ASN A 50 -9.14 -15.17 0.03
CA ASN A 50 -9.04 -14.21 1.11
C ASN A 50 -9.91 -12.99 0.74
N ASP A 51 -10.90 -12.65 1.59
CA ASP A 51 -11.77 -11.47 1.45
C ASP A 51 -10.93 -10.19 1.64
N TRP A 52 -10.15 -9.85 0.63
CA TRP A 52 -9.35 -8.65 0.61
C TRP A 52 -10.16 -7.50 0.02
N LEU A 53 -10.06 -6.34 0.67
CA LEU A 53 -10.66 -5.13 0.13
C LEU A 53 -9.98 -4.81 -1.21
N VAL A 54 -10.78 -4.49 -2.22
CA VAL A 54 -10.28 -3.88 -3.46
C VAL A 54 -11.18 -2.69 -3.73
N VAL A 55 -10.68 -1.48 -3.46
CA VAL A 55 -11.44 -0.24 -3.68
C VAL A 55 -11.21 0.20 -5.13
N ALA A 56 -12.32 0.37 -5.85
CA ALA A 56 -12.27 0.88 -7.21
C ALA A 56 -11.73 2.32 -7.24
N ARG A 57 -11.01 2.70 -8.29
CA ARG A 57 -10.21 3.95 -8.33
C ARG A 57 -11.05 5.20 -8.13
N GLU A 58 -12.26 5.21 -8.66
CA GLU A 58 -13.22 6.31 -8.57
C GLU A 58 -13.76 6.52 -7.16
N HIS A 59 -13.61 5.54 -6.28
CA HIS A 59 -14.01 5.61 -4.88
C HIS A 59 -12.82 5.85 -3.94
N ARG A 60 -11.62 6.09 -4.46
CA ARG A 60 -10.43 6.38 -3.64
C ARG A 60 -10.41 7.84 -3.18
N PRO A 61 -9.83 8.12 -2.00
CA PRO A 61 -9.74 9.49 -1.49
C PRO A 61 -8.89 10.37 -2.39
N GLU A 62 -9.24 11.66 -2.46
CA GLU A 62 -8.44 12.67 -3.12
C GLU A 62 -7.43 13.27 -2.14
N LYS A 63 -6.35 13.86 -2.66
CA LYS A 63 -5.31 14.50 -1.84
C LYS A 63 -5.93 15.52 -0.87
N GLY A 64 -5.63 15.36 0.41
CA GLY A 64 -6.13 16.20 1.49
C GLY A 64 -7.41 15.68 2.17
N ASP A 65 -8.02 14.62 1.65
CA ASP A 65 -9.20 14.00 2.25
C ASP A 65 -8.85 13.21 3.51
N HIS A 66 -9.62 13.41 4.57
CA HIS A 66 -9.65 12.48 5.70
C HIS A 66 -10.48 11.25 5.32
N PHE A 67 -9.84 10.09 5.29
CA PHE A 67 -10.50 8.84 4.86
C PHE A 67 -10.42 7.70 5.87
N ALA A 68 -9.57 7.85 6.89
CA ALA A 68 -9.40 6.84 7.92
C ALA A 68 -8.95 7.42 9.27
N ASP A 69 -9.06 6.62 10.31
CA ASP A 69 -8.49 6.89 11.63
C ASP A 69 -7.53 5.77 12.02
N LEU A 70 -6.31 6.12 12.40
CA LEU A 70 -5.34 5.22 13.00
C LEU A 70 -5.50 5.22 14.51
N ILE A 71 -5.84 4.08 15.08
CA ILE A 71 -6.06 3.87 16.50
C ILE A 71 -4.99 2.93 17.03
N ILE A 72 -4.26 3.38 18.06
CA ILE A 72 -3.20 2.62 18.71
C ILE A 72 -3.57 2.42 20.18
N PRO A 73 -4.19 1.27 20.53
CA PRO A 73 -4.74 1.04 21.88
C PRO A 73 -3.73 1.22 23.00
N LYS A 74 -2.49 0.75 22.80
CA LYS A 74 -1.41 0.84 23.79
C LYS A 74 -1.02 2.28 24.14
N LEU A 75 -1.15 3.18 23.17
CA LEU A 75 -0.83 4.61 23.34
C LEU A 75 -2.05 5.44 23.72
N GLN A 76 -3.24 4.82 23.78
CA GLN A 76 -4.53 5.50 23.93
C GLN A 76 -4.69 6.65 22.92
N ALA A 77 -4.19 6.43 21.70
CA ALA A 77 -4.12 7.45 20.67
C ALA A 77 -5.07 7.10 19.51
N LYS A 78 -5.75 8.13 19.02
CA LYS A 78 -6.53 8.11 17.77
C LYS A 78 -6.05 9.30 16.94
N MET A 79 -5.60 9.03 15.72
CA MET A 79 -5.05 10.04 14.81
C MET A 79 -5.78 9.99 13.48
N PRO A 80 -6.23 11.13 12.92
CA PRO A 80 -6.83 11.16 11.61
C PRO A 80 -5.78 10.81 10.55
N VAL A 81 -6.20 10.06 9.54
CA VAL A 81 -5.39 9.71 8.37
C VAL A 81 -5.93 10.47 7.17
N VAL A 82 -5.05 11.21 6.53
CA VAL A 82 -5.32 12.09 5.40
C VAL A 82 -4.58 11.58 4.17
N GLU A 83 -5.19 11.65 3.00
CA GLU A 83 -4.54 11.28 1.74
C GLU A 83 -3.45 12.29 1.36
N GLY A 84 -2.22 11.81 1.16
CA GLY A 84 -1.06 12.65 0.84
C GLY A 84 -0.07 12.80 1.99
N THR A 85 1.18 13.11 1.65
CA THR A 85 2.30 13.24 2.59
C THR A 85 3.07 14.56 2.44
N HIS A 86 2.45 15.61 1.87
CA HIS A 86 3.05 16.94 1.89
C HIS A 86 2.75 17.62 3.23
N GLU A 87 3.45 18.72 3.51
CA GLU A 87 3.36 19.43 4.79
C GLU A 87 1.90 19.80 5.14
N ASP A 88 1.15 20.35 4.18
CA ASP A 88 -0.26 20.74 4.37
C ASP A 88 -1.16 19.57 4.82
N GLU A 89 -0.81 18.33 4.45
CA GLU A 89 -1.54 17.12 4.88
C GLU A 89 -1.05 16.60 6.23
N LEU A 90 0.27 16.60 6.45
CA LEU A 90 0.87 16.12 7.69
C LEU A 90 0.59 17.05 8.88
N GLU A 91 0.31 18.34 8.65
CA GLU A 91 -0.21 19.25 9.66
C GLU A 91 -1.58 18.81 10.21
N LYS A 92 -2.39 18.12 9.39
CA LYS A 92 -3.74 17.66 9.76
C LYS A 92 -3.73 16.33 10.50
N GLY A 93 -2.65 15.56 10.43
CA GLY A 93 -2.56 14.26 11.08
C GLY A 93 -1.51 13.31 10.50
N VAL A 94 -1.92 12.08 10.26
CA VAL A 94 -1.10 11.05 9.62
C VAL A 94 -1.36 11.10 8.12
N GLY A 95 -0.32 11.26 7.31
CA GLY A 95 -0.43 11.26 5.85
C GLY A 95 -0.33 9.86 5.26
N HIS A 96 -1.20 9.52 4.32
CA HIS A 96 -1.10 8.29 3.52
C HIS A 96 -0.28 8.56 2.25
N TYR A 97 0.68 7.69 1.95
CA TYR A 97 1.43 7.77 0.71
C TYR A 97 0.54 7.35 -0.46
N ALA A 98 0.16 8.31 -1.31
CA ALA A 98 -0.86 8.12 -2.34
C ALA A 98 -0.52 7.07 -3.42
N GLU A 99 0.76 6.73 -3.59
CA GLU A 99 1.17 5.65 -4.50
C GLU A 99 1.08 4.25 -3.84
N SER A 100 0.83 4.19 -2.53
CA SER A 100 0.62 2.95 -1.78
C SER A 100 -0.87 2.54 -1.77
N VAL A 101 -1.13 1.29 -1.43
CA VAL A 101 -2.51 0.76 -1.42
C VAL A 101 -3.26 1.17 -0.16
N LEU A 102 -4.60 1.17 -0.22
CA LEU A 102 -5.41 1.53 0.94
C LEU A 102 -5.36 0.46 2.05
N PRO A 103 -5.57 0.85 3.33
CA PRO A 103 -5.67 -0.11 4.41
C PRO A 103 -6.72 -1.19 4.11
N GLY A 104 -6.33 -2.46 4.20
CA GLY A 104 -7.17 -3.60 3.90
C GLY A 104 -6.95 -4.22 2.52
N GLU A 105 -6.33 -3.46 1.60
CA GLU A 105 -5.98 -3.95 0.27
C GLU A 105 -4.74 -4.86 0.34
N PRO A 106 -4.62 -5.86 -0.55
CA PRO A 106 -3.38 -6.62 -0.67
C PRO A 106 -2.28 -5.67 -1.13
N ASP A 107 -1.08 -5.83 -0.58
CA ASP A 107 0.10 -4.96 -0.72
C ASP A 107 0.36 -4.08 0.54
N ASN A 108 1.20 -3.06 0.42
CA ASN A 108 1.73 -2.26 1.51
C ASN A 108 1.05 -0.88 1.54
N THR A 109 0.34 -0.59 2.63
CA THR A 109 -0.14 0.74 2.96
C THR A 109 0.93 1.48 3.75
N VAL A 110 1.32 2.68 3.30
CA VAL A 110 2.39 3.46 3.93
C VAL A 110 1.81 4.73 4.54
N LEU A 111 2.00 4.88 5.85
CA LEU A 111 1.54 6.04 6.62
C LEU A 111 2.72 6.81 7.21
N SER A 112 2.74 8.11 6.97
CA SER A 112 3.77 9.04 7.43
C SER A 112 3.22 9.97 8.50
N GLY A 113 4.03 10.30 9.51
CA GLY A 113 3.62 11.27 10.52
C GLY A 113 4.81 11.93 11.20
N HIS A 114 4.64 13.17 11.64
CA HIS A 114 5.71 13.89 12.32
C HIS A 114 6.02 13.29 13.69
N ARG A 115 7.32 13.23 14.00
CA ARG A 115 7.86 12.59 15.23
C ARG A 115 7.55 13.37 16.52
N ASP A 116 7.12 14.61 16.41
CA ASP A 116 6.91 15.55 17.52
C ASP A 116 5.41 15.77 17.81
N THR A 117 4.54 15.46 16.85
CA THR A 117 3.08 15.52 16.98
C THR A 117 2.45 14.12 17.08
N VAL A 118 1.86 13.61 16.00
CA VAL A 118 1.07 12.37 15.96
C VAL A 118 1.90 11.14 16.30
N PHE A 119 3.17 11.09 15.86
CA PHE A 119 4.03 9.93 16.06
C PHE A 119 5.02 10.05 17.22
N ARG A 120 4.81 11.02 18.12
CA ARG A 120 5.70 11.23 19.28
C ARG A 120 5.90 10.02 20.18
N LYS A 121 4.90 9.15 20.29
CA LYS A 121 4.93 7.97 21.18
C LYS A 121 5.08 6.64 20.45
N VAL A 122 5.20 6.62 19.12
CA VAL A 122 5.26 5.34 18.37
C VAL A 122 6.54 4.55 18.64
N GLY A 123 7.61 5.21 19.09
CA GLY A 123 8.82 4.53 19.57
C GLY A 123 8.64 3.66 20.83
N GLN A 124 7.48 3.74 21.50
CA GLN A 124 7.13 2.86 22.63
C GLN A 124 6.50 1.53 22.17
N LEU A 125 6.15 1.44 20.89
CA LEU A 125 5.56 0.26 20.29
C LEU A 125 6.61 -0.82 20.06
N LYS A 126 6.17 -2.07 20.12
CA LYS A 126 6.99 -3.27 19.98
C LYS A 126 6.27 -4.30 19.12
N PRO A 127 7.00 -5.24 18.51
CA PRO A 127 6.39 -6.41 17.89
C PRO A 127 5.36 -7.09 18.81
N GLY A 128 4.19 -7.42 18.26
CA GLY A 128 3.03 -7.93 19.00
C GLY A 128 1.99 -6.87 19.40
N ASP A 129 2.33 -5.58 19.38
CA ASP A 129 1.34 -4.53 19.64
C ASP A 129 0.34 -4.39 18.48
N ARG A 130 -0.88 -3.95 18.80
CA ARG A 130 -2.00 -3.81 17.87
C ARG A 130 -2.06 -2.41 17.27
N LEU A 131 -2.33 -2.34 15.96
CA LEU A 131 -2.72 -1.14 15.24
C LEU A 131 -4.09 -1.39 14.61
N LEU A 132 -5.01 -0.44 14.77
CA LEU A 132 -6.34 -0.51 14.18
C LEU A 132 -6.49 0.63 13.18
N VAL A 133 -6.90 0.33 11.95
CA VAL A 133 -7.22 1.35 10.95
C VAL A 133 -8.71 1.28 10.67
N GLN A 134 -9.43 2.35 10.96
CA GLN A 134 -10.86 2.46 10.71
C GLN A 134 -11.07 3.36 9.50
N THR A 135 -11.56 2.81 8.40
CA THR A 135 -11.86 3.53 7.16
C THR A 135 -13.37 3.54 6.91
N ASN A 136 -13.81 4.26 5.87
CA ASN A 136 -15.20 4.16 5.38
C ASN A 136 -15.54 2.79 4.76
N TYR A 137 -14.53 1.97 4.45
CA TYR A 137 -14.70 0.65 3.82
C TYR A 137 -14.66 -0.52 4.83
N GLY A 138 -14.30 -0.23 6.07
CA GLY A 138 -14.23 -1.22 7.14
C GLY A 138 -13.16 -0.91 8.17
N LYS A 139 -13.02 -1.81 9.14
CA LYS A 139 -12.01 -1.69 10.19
C LYS A 139 -11.02 -2.84 10.08
N PHE A 140 -9.74 -2.52 10.14
CA PHE A 140 -8.66 -3.46 9.91
C PHE A 140 -7.76 -3.54 11.13
N GLU A 141 -7.48 -4.76 11.57
CA GLU A 141 -6.57 -5.02 12.68
C GLU A 141 -5.23 -5.54 12.16
N TYR A 142 -4.17 -4.85 12.56
CA TYR A 142 -2.79 -5.18 12.25
C TYR A 142 -2.00 -5.47 13.53
N ILE A 143 -1.01 -6.36 13.43
CA ILE A 143 -0.05 -6.66 14.50
C ILE A 143 1.34 -6.30 14.02
N ILE A 144 2.07 -5.52 14.83
CA ILE A 144 3.46 -5.14 14.53
C ILE A 144 4.30 -6.41 14.48
N THR A 145 4.99 -6.62 13.36
CA THR A 145 5.89 -7.76 13.15
C THR A 145 7.34 -7.36 13.34
N ARG A 146 7.72 -6.13 12.95
CA ARG A 146 9.09 -5.62 13.08
C ARG A 146 9.16 -4.11 13.17
N THR A 147 10.27 -3.63 13.73
CA THR A 147 10.63 -2.21 13.78
C THR A 147 12.12 -2.06 13.48
N TRP A 148 12.51 -1.03 12.71
CA TRP A 148 13.92 -0.75 12.42
C TRP A 148 14.15 0.73 12.14
N ILE A 149 15.42 1.12 12.07
CA ILE A 149 15.86 2.47 11.69
C ILE A 149 16.53 2.38 10.33
N THR A 150 16.27 3.35 9.46
CA THR A 150 16.88 3.41 8.12
C THR A 150 17.12 4.85 7.66
N THR A 151 17.72 5.03 6.49
CA THR A 151 17.93 6.34 5.86
C THR A 151 16.65 6.85 5.19
N PRO A 152 16.50 8.17 4.99
CA PRO A 152 15.31 8.74 4.33
C PRO A 152 15.08 8.26 2.91
N ASP A 153 16.16 7.87 2.21
CA ASP A 153 16.14 7.44 0.80
C ASP A 153 15.92 5.93 0.63
N ASP A 154 15.74 5.19 1.73
CA ASP A 154 15.56 3.74 1.70
C ASP A 154 14.17 3.36 1.14
N ARG A 155 14.17 2.95 -0.13
CA ARG A 155 12.96 2.48 -0.83
C ARG A 155 12.50 1.08 -0.40
N THR A 156 13.27 0.37 0.42
CA THR A 156 12.87 -0.97 0.89
C THR A 156 11.65 -0.91 1.83
N VAL A 157 11.29 0.28 2.33
CA VAL A 157 10.13 0.49 3.21
C VAL A 157 8.78 0.43 2.48
N ILE A 158 8.77 0.68 1.16
CA ILE A 158 7.56 0.72 0.32
C ILE A 158 7.43 -0.49 -0.61
N VAL A 159 8.17 -1.57 -0.34
CA VAL A 159 8.18 -2.74 -1.22
C VAL A 159 6.84 -3.47 -1.24
N PRO A 160 6.48 -4.08 -2.38
CA PRO A 160 5.22 -4.79 -2.46
C PRO A 160 5.13 -6.06 -1.59
N HIS A 161 3.95 -6.34 -1.07
CA HIS A 161 3.65 -7.54 -0.28
C HIS A 161 2.47 -8.35 -0.85
N LYS A 162 2.47 -9.67 -0.63
CA LYS A 162 1.35 -10.56 -1.06
C LYS A 162 0.14 -10.52 -0.13
N LYS A 163 0.27 -9.87 1.03
CA LYS A 163 -0.76 -9.72 2.06
C LYS A 163 -0.87 -8.25 2.41
N PRO A 164 -1.99 -7.80 3.01
CA PRO A 164 -2.11 -6.44 3.50
C PRO A 164 -1.09 -6.18 4.61
N VAL A 165 -0.19 -5.23 4.36
CA VAL A 165 0.85 -4.77 5.28
C VAL A 165 0.64 -3.28 5.55
N LEU A 166 0.85 -2.87 6.79
CA LEU A 166 0.84 -1.48 7.21
C LEU A 166 2.24 -1.08 7.63
N THR A 167 2.80 -0.06 6.99
CA THR A 167 4.10 0.52 7.30
C THR A 167 3.91 1.94 7.83
N LEU A 168 4.32 2.18 9.08
CA LEU A 168 4.40 3.54 9.65
C LEU A 168 5.83 4.06 9.50
N THR A 169 5.98 5.29 9.03
CA THR A 169 7.27 5.98 8.91
C THR A 169 7.26 7.32 9.64
N THR A 170 8.34 7.58 10.38
CA THR A 170 8.53 8.85 11.08
C THR A 170 10.00 9.23 11.15
N CYS A 171 10.28 10.51 11.38
CA CYS A 171 11.64 11.01 11.58
C CYS A 171 12.28 10.47 12.87
N TYR A 172 13.58 10.19 12.83
CA TYR A 172 14.37 9.72 13.97
C TYR A 172 15.73 10.44 14.03
N PRO A 173 16.30 10.75 15.20
CA PRO A 173 15.88 10.42 16.58
C PRO A 173 14.70 11.22 17.14
N PHE A 174 13.95 10.64 18.09
CA PHE A 174 12.76 11.26 18.72
C PHE A 174 13.06 12.52 19.55
N THR A 175 14.27 12.63 20.11
CA THR A 175 14.68 13.75 20.98
C THR A 175 15.46 14.84 20.23
N TYR A 176 15.58 14.74 18.91
CA TYR A 176 16.34 15.67 18.11
C TYR A 176 15.52 16.93 17.79
N VAL A 177 16.16 18.11 17.77
CA VAL A 177 15.58 19.37 17.29
C VAL A 177 16.30 19.76 16.01
N GLY A 178 15.61 19.76 14.87
CA GLY A 178 16.19 19.97 13.54
C GLY A 178 15.98 18.79 12.57
N PRO A 179 16.63 18.82 11.38
CA PRO A 179 16.46 17.78 10.36
C PRO A 179 16.93 16.43 10.90
N ALA A 180 16.03 15.45 10.93
CA ALA A 180 16.36 14.10 11.35
C ALA A 180 17.15 13.38 10.25
N PRO A 181 18.33 12.81 10.57
CA PRO A 181 19.12 12.07 9.62
C PRO A 181 18.49 10.73 9.23
N GLU A 182 17.59 10.19 10.06
CA GLU A 182 17.10 8.82 9.92
C GLU A 182 15.56 8.76 9.97
N ARG A 183 15.04 7.57 9.67
CA ARG A 183 13.62 7.23 9.76
C ARG A 183 13.44 6.02 10.66
N TYR A 184 12.45 6.09 11.54
CA TYR A 184 11.99 4.96 12.34
C TYR A 184 10.79 4.33 11.64
N ILE A 185 10.89 3.04 11.36
CA ILE A 185 9.91 2.28 10.61
C ILE A 185 9.27 1.23 11.50
N ILE A 186 7.95 1.14 11.42
CA ILE A 186 7.15 0.08 12.05
C ILE A 186 6.43 -0.64 10.93
N GLN A 187 6.60 -1.95 10.83
CA GLN A 187 5.82 -2.78 9.91
C GLN A 187 4.88 -3.69 10.69
N ALA A 188 3.65 -3.78 10.23
CA ALA A 188 2.60 -4.60 10.79
C ALA A 188 1.87 -5.40 9.69
N GLU A 189 1.49 -6.63 10.00
CA GLU A 189 0.70 -7.47 9.10
C GLU A 189 -0.76 -7.47 9.53
N GLN A 190 -1.68 -7.46 8.56
CA GLN A 190 -3.11 -7.56 8.85
C GLN A 190 -3.44 -8.95 9.41
N MET A 191 -4.12 -8.96 10.55
CA MET A 191 -4.66 -10.17 11.16
C MET A 191 -6.06 -10.45 10.65
N LYS A 192 -6.94 -9.45 10.66
CA LYS A 192 -8.34 -9.60 10.27
C LYS A 192 -9.00 -8.27 9.92
N ARG A 193 -10.07 -8.36 9.14
CA ARG A 193 -11.10 -7.33 9.02
C ARG A 193 -12.08 -7.49 10.19
N ILE A 194 -12.47 -6.37 10.78
CA ILE A 194 -13.47 -6.28 11.84
C ILE A 194 -14.74 -5.75 11.17
N GLU A 195 -15.82 -6.51 11.28
CA GLU A 195 -17.19 -6.10 10.87
C GLU A 195 -17.82 -5.16 11.90
#